data_AF-A0A927P7W4-F1
#
_entry.id   AF-A0A927P7W4-F1
#
_cell.length_a   1.000
_cell.length_b   1.000
_cell.length_c   1.000
_cell.angle_alpha   90.00
_cell.angle_beta   90.00
_cell.angle_gamma   90.00
#
_symmetry.space_group_name_H-M   'P 1'
#
loop_
_entity.id
_entity.type
_entity.pdbx_description
1 polymer ?
#
loop_
_entity_poly.entity_id
_entity_poly.type
_entity_poly.pdbx_seq_one_letter_code
_entity_poly.pdbx_strand_id
1 'polypeptide(L)'
;MPVPISPQTVQRILTPRVGSRLLQAVPLAQKASELLSGFSPFSATLEEVSQQLCNTLFNSLYDFLGPAMTVLLDNGRQMRIRMQDIPDIADDVMGALLDALPVTSSNLQMLREYALRQTSLSAMRVLLVKYPQPPEEKAILCRVIRDNYPPWRYESWLPQTS
;
A
#
# COMPACT_ATOMS: atom_id res chain seq x y z
N MET A 1 11.65 -1.09 17.70
CA MET A 1 11.29 -2.51 17.58
C MET A 1 10.72 -2.73 16.18
N PRO A 2 11.09 -3.81 15.48
CA PRO A 2 10.50 -4.16 14.20
C PRO A 2 8.99 -4.39 14.40
N VAL A 3 8.19 -3.92 13.45
CA VAL A 3 6.75 -4.05 13.51
C VAL A 3 6.37 -5.30 12.72
N PRO A 4 5.95 -6.39 13.38
CA PRO A 4 5.67 -7.62 12.67
C PRO A 4 4.43 -7.43 11.80
N ILE A 5 4.60 -7.55 10.49
CA ILE A 5 3.50 -7.63 9.54
C ILE A 5 3.22 -9.10 9.30
N SER A 6 1.95 -9.49 9.37
CA SER A 6 1.57 -10.89 9.12
C SER A 6 1.38 -11.13 7.62
N PRO A 7 1.81 -12.28 7.08
CA PRO A 7 1.56 -12.64 5.68
C PRO A 7 0.07 -12.69 5.35
N GLN A 8 -0.76 -13.04 6.33
CA GLN A 8 -2.22 -13.08 6.20
C GLN A 8 -2.81 -11.68 5.97
N THR A 9 -2.28 -10.65 6.63
CA THR A 9 -2.67 -9.25 6.40
C THR A 9 -2.35 -8.84 4.96
N VAL A 10 -1.13 -9.12 4.51
CA VAL A 10 -0.70 -8.81 3.14
C VAL A 10 -1.52 -9.57 2.11
N GLN A 11 -1.83 -10.85 2.37
CA GLN A 11 -2.67 -11.66 1.49
C GLN A 11 -4.07 -11.05 1.34
N ARG A 12 -4.70 -10.61 2.43
CA ARG A 12 -6.02 -9.95 2.39
C ARG A 12 -6.01 -8.68 1.54
N ILE A 13 -4.94 -7.89 1.63
CA ILE A 13 -4.77 -6.65 0.85
C ILE A 13 -4.57 -6.96 -0.64
N LEU A 14 -3.76 -7.97 -0.97
CA LEU A 14 -3.45 -8.33 -2.35
C LEU A 14 -4.57 -9.09 -3.06
N THR A 15 -5.37 -9.88 -2.33
CA THR A 15 -6.45 -10.72 -2.90
C THR A 15 -7.36 -9.98 -3.90
N PRO A 16 -7.93 -8.80 -3.60
CA PRO A 16 -8.78 -8.08 -4.56
C PRO A 16 -8.04 -7.62 -5.83
N ARG A 17 -6.70 -7.52 -5.79
CA ARG A 17 -5.88 -7.05 -6.91
C ARG A 17 -5.36 -8.17 -7.80
N VAL A 18 -4.96 -9.30 -7.20
CA VAL A 18 -4.25 -10.38 -7.92
C VAL A 18 -4.96 -11.74 -7.89
N GLY A 19 -6.01 -11.88 -7.07
CA GLY A 19 -6.76 -13.11 -6.88
C GLY A 19 -6.11 -14.08 -5.89
N SER A 20 -6.96 -14.83 -5.16
CA SER A 20 -6.53 -15.80 -4.16
C SER A 20 -5.73 -16.96 -4.76
N ARG A 21 -6.08 -17.40 -5.97
CA ARG A 21 -5.41 -18.49 -6.69
C ARG A 21 -3.93 -18.21 -6.97
N LEU A 22 -3.60 -16.97 -7.35
CA LEU A 22 -2.21 -16.57 -7.57
C LEU A 22 -1.45 -16.56 -6.25
N LEU A 23 -2.06 -16.01 -5.19
CA LEU A 23 -1.44 -15.93 -3.86
C LEU A 23 -1.22 -17.29 -3.20
N GLN A 24 -1.93 -18.34 -3.64
CA GLN A 24 -1.67 -19.72 -3.22
C GLN A 24 -0.50 -20.35 -4.00
N ALA A 25 -0.29 -19.94 -5.25
CA ALA A 25 0.75 -20.50 -6.11
C ALA A 25 2.12 -19.84 -5.92
N VAL A 26 2.14 -18.55 -5.53
CA VAL A 26 3.35 -17.75 -5.36
C VAL A 26 3.43 -17.24 -3.93
N PRO A 27 4.58 -17.34 -3.24
CA PRO A 27 4.77 -16.81 -1.89
C PRO A 27 4.88 -15.27 -1.87
N LEU A 28 4.04 -14.57 -2.64
CA LEU A 28 4.05 -13.12 -2.82
C LEU A 28 3.77 -12.39 -1.50
N ALA A 29 2.72 -12.84 -0.80
CA ALA A 29 2.32 -12.26 0.48
C ALA A 29 3.40 -12.49 1.56
N GLN A 30 4.06 -13.65 1.55
CA GLN A 30 5.15 -13.95 2.46
C GLN A 30 6.37 -13.06 2.21
N LYS A 31 6.86 -12.99 0.96
CA LYS A 31 8.00 -12.14 0.58
C LYS A 31 7.77 -10.67 0.94
N ALA A 32 6.59 -10.14 0.62
CA ALA A 32 6.23 -8.77 0.96
C ALA A 32 6.15 -8.56 2.49
N SER A 33 5.58 -9.52 3.23
CA SER A 33 5.51 -9.47 4.70
C SER A 33 6.88 -9.48 5.37
N GLU A 34 7.81 -10.29 4.87
CA GLU A 34 9.19 -10.37 5.36
C GLU A 34 9.93 -9.04 5.11
N LEU A 35 9.79 -8.48 3.91
CA LEU A 35 10.35 -7.17 3.54
C LEU A 35 9.82 -6.07 4.47
N LEU A 36 8.50 -5.99 4.68
CA LEU A 36 7.90 -4.97 5.54
C LEU A 36 8.28 -5.15 7.02
N SER A 37 8.35 -6.40 7.51
CA SER A 37 8.71 -6.68 8.90
C SER A 37 10.18 -6.37 9.21
N GLY A 38 11.03 -6.38 8.19
CA GLY A 38 12.43 -5.95 8.28
C GLY A 38 12.61 -4.44 8.37
N PHE A 39 11.56 -3.64 8.21
CA PHE A 39 11.67 -2.19 8.25
C PHE A 39 12.08 -1.68 9.64
N SER A 40 13.08 -0.80 9.63
CA SER A 40 13.50 0.00 10.78
C SER A 40 13.71 1.44 10.33
N PRO A 41 13.07 2.44 10.98
CA PRO A 41 13.23 3.85 10.64
C PRO A 41 14.69 4.36 10.66
N PHE A 42 15.58 3.65 11.36
CA PHE A 42 17.00 4.00 11.45
C PHE A 42 17.85 3.41 10.31
N SER A 43 17.32 2.43 9.58
CA SER A 43 18.09 1.62 8.63
C SER A 43 17.64 1.80 7.19
N ALA A 44 16.40 2.23 6.97
CA ALA A 44 15.85 2.47 5.65
C ALA A 44 14.78 3.56 5.68
N THR A 45 14.57 4.21 4.55
CA THR A 45 13.44 5.14 4.35
C THR A 45 12.20 4.40 3.86
N LEU A 46 11.01 4.99 4.06
CA LEU A 46 9.77 4.44 3.51
C LEU A 46 9.79 4.36 1.97
N GLU A 47 10.51 5.28 1.33
CA GLU A 47 10.71 5.32 -0.11
C GLU A 47 11.52 4.11 -0.62
N GLU A 48 12.64 3.81 0.05
CA GLU A 48 13.44 2.62 -0.28
C GLU A 48 12.65 1.33 -0.12
N VAL A 49 11.89 1.19 0.98
CA VAL A 49 11.03 0.02 1.22
C VAL A 49 9.96 -0.10 0.14
N SER A 50 9.31 1.01 -0.20
CA SER A 50 8.30 1.07 -1.25
C SER A 50 8.88 0.63 -2.61
N GLN A 51 10.09 1.08 -2.94
CA GLN A 51 10.75 0.73 -4.19
C GLN A 51 11.16 -0.76 -4.22
N GLN A 52 11.71 -1.27 -3.12
CA GLN A 52 12.05 -2.69 -2.98
C GLN A 52 10.79 -3.56 -3.08
N LEU A 53 9.68 -3.12 -2.50
CA LEU A 53 8.39 -3.80 -2.59
C LEU A 53 7.86 -3.81 -4.03
N CYS A 54 7.87 -2.68 -4.74
CA CYS A 54 7.51 -2.60 -6.15
C CYS A 54 8.30 -3.62 -6.99
N ASN A 55 9.62 -3.66 -6.82
CA ASN A 55 10.49 -4.59 -7.54
C ASN A 55 10.18 -6.05 -7.18
N THR A 56 9.97 -6.35 -5.90
CA THR A 56 9.63 -7.70 -5.42
C THR A 56 8.30 -8.18 -5.99
N LEU A 57 7.30 -7.30 -6.00
CA LEU A 57 5.97 -7.59 -6.56
C LEU A 57 6.07 -7.81 -8.07
N PHE A 58 6.73 -6.91 -8.79
CA PHE A 58 6.91 -7.01 -10.24
C PHE A 58 7.62 -8.31 -10.63
N ASN A 59 8.80 -8.58 -10.07
CA ASN A 59 9.58 -9.76 -10.41
C ASN A 59 8.79 -11.04 -10.12
N SER A 60 8.18 -11.15 -8.93
CA SER A 60 7.42 -12.35 -8.55
C SER A 60 6.18 -12.58 -9.43
N LEU A 61 5.49 -11.51 -9.84
CA LEU A 61 4.34 -11.60 -10.74
C LEU A 61 4.78 -11.95 -12.16
N TYR A 62 5.86 -11.32 -12.65
CA TYR A 62 6.38 -11.53 -14.00
C TYR A 62 6.96 -12.94 -14.16
N ASP A 63 7.69 -13.45 -13.17
CA ASP A 63 8.24 -14.80 -13.19
C ASP A 63 7.13 -15.87 -13.28
N PHE A 64 5.97 -15.61 -12.67
CA PHE A 64 4.85 -16.56 -12.65
C PHE A 64 3.88 -16.42 -13.84
N LEU A 65 3.55 -15.18 -14.22
CA LEU A 65 2.55 -14.87 -15.25
C LEU A 65 3.15 -14.66 -16.64
N GLY A 66 4.47 -14.46 -16.70
CA GLY A 66 5.18 -14.10 -17.92
C GLY A 66 4.75 -12.73 -18.48
N PRO A 67 5.07 -12.47 -19.77
CA PRO A 67 4.84 -11.18 -20.41
C PRO A 67 3.37 -10.73 -20.46
N ALA A 68 2.43 -11.67 -20.36
CA ALA A 68 1.01 -11.39 -20.41
C ALA A 68 0.50 -10.69 -19.13
N MET A 69 1.15 -10.92 -17.97
CA MET A 69 0.78 -10.33 -16.67
C MET A 69 -0.73 -10.39 -16.38
N THR A 70 -1.38 -11.49 -16.77
CA THR A 70 -2.84 -11.65 -16.66
C THR A 70 -3.19 -12.56 -15.50
N VAL A 71 -4.01 -12.06 -14.58
CA VAL A 71 -4.47 -12.78 -13.39
C VAL A 71 -5.94 -13.15 -13.50
N LEU A 72 -6.32 -14.25 -12.85
CA LEU A 72 -7.72 -14.62 -12.64
C LEU A 72 -8.13 -14.18 -11.23
N LEU A 73 -9.06 -13.23 -11.16
CA LEU A 73 -9.63 -12.77 -9.90
C LEU A 73 -10.68 -13.76 -9.37
N ASP A 74 -10.98 -13.67 -8.08
CA ASP A 74 -11.92 -14.59 -7.40
C ASP A 74 -13.36 -14.49 -7.93
N ASN A 75 -13.71 -13.37 -8.57
CA ASN A 75 -14.99 -13.19 -9.26
C ASN A 75 -15.03 -13.81 -10.67
N GLY A 76 -14.00 -14.57 -11.05
CA GLY A 76 -13.87 -15.23 -12.36
C GLY A 76 -13.43 -14.30 -13.50
N ARG A 77 -13.20 -13.00 -13.24
CA ARG A 77 -12.73 -12.07 -14.26
C ARG A 77 -11.22 -12.23 -14.45
N GLN A 78 -10.79 -12.21 -15.71
CA GLN A 78 -9.38 -12.05 -16.04
C GLN A 78 -9.03 -10.56 -16.11
N MET A 79 -7.94 -10.18 -15.47
CA MET A 79 -7.44 -8.81 -15.45
C MET A 79 -5.96 -8.80 -15.81
N ARG A 80 -5.56 -7.92 -16.71
CA ARG A 80 -4.15 -7.66 -17.00
C ARG A 80 -3.60 -6.62 -16.04
N ILE A 81 -2.58 -6.98 -15.28
CA ILE A 81 -1.81 -6.06 -14.44
C ILE A 81 -0.81 -5.32 -15.33
N ARG A 82 -0.91 -4.00 -15.38
CA ARG A 82 0.04 -3.14 -16.12
C ARG A 82 1.17 -2.74 -15.19
N MET A 83 2.33 -2.38 -15.76
CA MET A 83 3.46 -1.88 -14.98
C MET A 83 3.10 -0.64 -14.14
N GLN A 84 2.26 0.24 -14.69
CA GLN A 84 1.74 1.42 -13.99
C GLN A 84 0.85 1.09 -12.77
N ASP A 85 0.30 -0.12 -12.68
CA ASP A 85 -0.57 -0.53 -11.56
C ASP A 85 0.25 -1.09 -10.38
N ILE A 86 1.52 -1.48 -10.61
CA ILE A 86 2.38 -2.07 -9.58
C ILE A 86 2.65 -1.09 -8.43
N PRO A 87 2.97 0.20 -8.66
CA PRO A 87 3.12 1.16 -7.57
C PRO A 87 1.87 1.30 -6.71
N ASP A 88 0.68 1.27 -7.33
CA ASP A 88 -0.58 1.32 -6.58
C ASP A 88 -0.79 0.07 -5.72
N ILE A 89 -0.47 -1.12 -6.23
CA ILE A 89 -0.55 -2.37 -5.47
C ILE A 89 0.49 -2.37 -4.33
N ALA A 90 1.68 -1.83 -4.58
CA ALA A 90 2.70 -1.67 -3.55
C ALA A 90 2.25 -0.67 -2.47
N ASP A 91 1.60 0.44 -2.83
CA ASP A 91 1.04 1.41 -1.90
C ASP A 91 -0.04 0.78 -0.99
N ASP A 92 -0.92 -0.04 -1.57
CA ASP A 92 -1.94 -0.77 -0.81
C ASP A 92 -1.28 -1.66 0.27
N VAL A 93 -0.20 -2.37 -0.09
CA VAL A 93 0.56 -3.24 0.84
C VAL A 93 1.40 -2.44 1.84
N MET A 94 2.02 -1.33 1.42
CA MET A 94 2.71 -0.38 2.31
C MET A 94 1.78 0.12 3.41
N GLY A 95 0.48 0.28 3.11
CA GLY A 95 -0.54 0.63 4.09
C GLY A 95 -0.53 -0.24 5.35
N ALA A 96 -0.21 -1.53 5.25
CA ALA A 96 -0.08 -2.42 6.41
C ALA A 96 1.08 -2.01 7.33
N LEU A 97 2.23 -1.63 6.76
CA LEU A 97 3.37 -1.13 7.53
C LEU A 97 3.02 0.20 8.19
N LEU A 98 2.45 1.14 7.42
CA LEU A 98 2.12 2.48 7.91
C LEU A 98 1.06 2.44 9.04
N ASP A 99 0.06 1.56 8.92
CA ASP A 99 -0.93 1.34 9.98
C ASP A 99 -0.31 0.76 11.25
N ALA A 100 0.73 -0.06 11.12
CA ALA A 100 1.34 -0.73 12.25
C ALA A 100 2.42 0.12 12.96
N LEU A 101 2.88 1.22 12.34
CA LEU A 101 3.80 2.17 12.99
C LEU A 101 3.18 2.79 14.26
N PRO A 102 3.95 2.92 15.36
CA PRO A 102 3.46 3.58 16.57
C PRO A 102 3.21 5.07 16.31
N VAL A 103 2.20 5.63 16.97
CA VAL A 103 1.85 7.05 16.86
C VAL A 103 2.88 7.87 17.65
N THR A 104 3.83 8.47 16.94
CA THR A 104 4.89 9.32 17.51
C THR A 104 5.10 10.55 16.62
N SER A 105 5.68 11.61 17.17
CA SER A 105 6.02 12.82 16.40
C SER A 105 7.02 12.54 15.28
N SER A 106 8.00 11.67 15.52
CA SER A 106 8.98 11.25 14.50
C SER A 106 8.31 10.51 13.34
N ASN A 107 7.41 9.57 13.64
CA ASN A 107 6.68 8.84 12.59
C ASN A 107 5.68 9.73 11.85
N LEU A 108 5.08 10.72 12.51
CA LEU A 108 4.25 11.73 11.87
C LEU A 108 5.03 12.51 10.80
N GLN A 109 6.23 13.00 11.16
CA GLN A 109 7.06 13.75 10.23
C GLN A 109 7.47 12.86 9.03
N MET A 110 7.94 11.64 9.30
CA MET A 110 8.31 10.68 8.27
C MET A 110 7.14 10.36 7.33
N LEU A 111 5.93 10.16 7.86
CA LEU A 111 4.72 9.91 7.07
C LEU A 111 4.35 11.11 6.19
N ARG A 112 4.45 12.34 6.71
CA ARG A 112 4.16 13.56 5.94
C ARG A 112 5.12 13.72 4.78
N GLU A 113 6.43 13.54 5.02
CA GLU A 113 7.44 13.61 3.99
C GLU A 113 7.23 12.55 2.91
N TYR A 114 6.92 11.31 3.32
CA TYR A 114 6.63 10.22 2.40
C TYR A 114 5.36 10.46 1.57
N ALA A 115 4.25 10.88 2.21
CA ALA A 115 2.98 11.15 1.54
C ALA A 115 3.11 12.23 0.47
N LEU A 116 3.90 13.29 0.74
CA LEU A 116 4.15 14.38 -0.20
C LEU A 116 5.05 13.97 -1.37
N ARG A 117 6.10 13.18 -1.11
CA ARG A 117 7.06 12.78 -2.16
C ARG A 117 6.50 11.72 -3.10
N GLN A 118 5.79 10.72 -2.55
CA GLN A 118 5.37 9.55 -3.31
C GLN A 118 3.90 9.59 -3.72
N THR A 119 3.15 10.63 -3.35
CA THR A 119 1.69 10.71 -3.56
C THR A 119 1.05 9.38 -3.14
N SER A 120 1.29 8.97 -1.90
CA SER A 120 0.84 7.68 -1.34
C SER A 120 -0.55 7.84 -0.72
N LEU A 121 -1.54 7.14 -1.26
CA LEU A 121 -2.90 7.18 -0.73
C LEU A 121 -2.97 6.52 0.65
N SER A 122 -2.28 5.39 0.81
CA SER A 122 -2.17 4.69 2.09
C SER A 122 -1.57 5.58 3.18
N ALA A 123 -0.54 6.36 2.85
CA ALA A 123 0.06 7.29 3.81
C ALA A 123 -0.89 8.43 4.18
N MET A 124 -1.58 9.02 3.20
CA MET A 124 -2.57 10.07 3.46
C MET A 124 -3.74 9.54 4.31
N ARG A 125 -4.21 8.32 4.07
CA ARG A 125 -5.20 7.65 4.92
C ARG A 125 -4.72 7.55 6.37
N VAL A 126 -3.51 7.05 6.57
CA VAL A 126 -2.93 6.89 7.92
C VAL A 126 -2.80 8.23 8.63
N LEU A 127 -2.36 9.28 7.92
CA LEU A 127 -2.29 10.64 8.46
C LEU A 127 -3.65 11.16 8.91
N LEU A 128 -4.72 10.88 8.16
CA LEU A 128 -6.08 11.33 8.48
C LEU A 128 -6.75 10.53 9.60
N VAL A 129 -6.48 9.22 9.68
CA VAL A 129 -7.16 8.30 10.61
C VAL A 129 -6.46 8.25 11.97
N LYS A 130 -5.12 8.24 12.00
CA LYS A 130 -4.35 8.01 13.23
C LYS A 130 -3.81 9.26 13.89
N TYR A 131 -3.68 10.37 13.16
CA TYR A 131 -3.09 11.60 13.68
C TYR A 131 -4.11 12.74 13.67
N PRO A 132 -4.19 13.55 14.75
CA PRO A 132 -5.00 14.75 14.74
C PRO A 132 -4.42 15.75 13.73
N GLN A 133 -5.23 16.12 12.73
CA GLN A 133 -4.85 17.13 11.74
C GLN A 133 -5.62 18.44 12.02
N PRO A 134 -4.97 19.61 11.84
CA PRO A 134 -5.68 20.88 11.77
C PRO A 134 -6.80 20.83 10.70
N PRO A 135 -7.94 21.53 10.89
CA PRO A 135 -9.05 21.51 9.94
C PRO A 135 -8.64 21.89 8.52
N GLU A 136 -7.74 22.87 8.37
CA GLU A 136 -7.24 23.33 7.06
C GLU A 136 -6.39 22.26 6.36
N GLU A 137 -5.40 21.70 7.06
CA GLU A 137 -4.55 20.61 6.53
C GLU A 137 -5.41 19.38 6.16
N LYS A 138 -6.40 19.07 6.99
CA LYS A 138 -7.36 17.99 6.71
C LYS A 138 -8.13 18.24 5.43
N ALA A 139 -8.64 19.46 5.22
CA ALA A 139 -9.38 19.82 4.01
C ALA A 139 -8.50 19.71 2.75
N ILE A 140 -7.24 20.14 2.83
CA ILE A 140 -6.27 20.03 1.73
C ILE A 140 -6.02 18.55 1.39
N LEU A 141 -5.74 17.70 2.38
CA LEU A 141 -5.53 16.26 2.15
C LEU A 141 -6.77 15.60 1.53
N CYS A 142 -7.97 15.90 2.03
CA CYS A 142 -9.22 15.37 1.48
C CYS A 142 -9.40 15.78 0.00
N ARG A 143 -9.08 17.03 -0.35
CA ARG A 143 -9.14 17.52 -1.72
C ARG A 143 -8.14 16.82 -2.62
N VAL A 144 -6.87 16.73 -2.19
CA VAL A 144 -5.81 16.03 -2.95
C VAL A 144 -6.20 14.59 -3.22
N ILE A 145 -6.77 13.89 -2.23
CA ILE A 145 -7.25 12.51 -2.40
C ILE A 145 -8.36 12.43 -3.46
N ARG A 146 -9.35 13.32 -3.38
CA ARG A 146 -10.49 13.31 -4.32
C ARG A 146 -10.11 13.68 -5.74
N ASP A 147 -9.15 14.59 -5.89
CA ASP A 147 -8.69 15.09 -7.20
C ASP A 147 -7.81 14.05 -7.92
N ASN A 148 -7.07 13.20 -7.19
CA ASN A 148 -6.08 12.28 -7.77
C ASN A 148 -6.51 10.80 -7.79
N TYR A 149 -7.52 10.39 -7.02
CA TYR A 149 -7.92 8.99 -6.91
C TYR A 149 -9.39 8.77 -7.23
N PRO A 150 -9.75 7.58 -7.75
CA PRO A 150 -11.14 7.27 -7.99
C PRO A 150 -11.89 6.99 -6.66
N PRO A 151 -13.20 7.30 -6.58
CA PRO A 151 -13.96 7.26 -5.32
C PRO A 151 -13.90 5.94 -4.56
N TRP A 152 -13.98 4.81 -5.27
CA TRP A 152 -13.95 3.47 -4.67
C TRP A 152 -12.69 3.18 -3.84
N ARG A 153 -11.59 3.94 -3.99
CA ARG A 153 -10.37 3.79 -3.18
C ARG A 153 -10.47 4.42 -1.78
N TYR A 154 -11.29 5.45 -1.62
CA TYR A 154 -11.35 6.22 -0.36
C TYR A 154 -12.73 6.25 0.30
N GLU A 155 -13.81 5.92 -0.42
CA GLU A 155 -15.19 5.98 0.09
C GLU A 155 -15.43 5.22 1.40
N SER A 156 -14.66 4.15 1.66
CA SER A 156 -14.81 3.33 2.85
C SER A 156 -14.28 3.97 4.14
N TRP A 157 -13.46 5.02 4.05
CA TRP A 157 -12.79 5.62 5.21
C TRP A 157 -12.72 7.15 5.18
N LEU A 158 -12.85 7.79 4.01
CA LEU A 158 -12.92 9.23 3.87
C LEU A 158 -14.38 9.68 3.99
N PRO A 159 -14.76 10.47 5.00
CA PRO A 159 -16.14 10.95 5.11
C PRO A 159 -16.52 11.78 3.88
N GLN A 160 -17.70 11.52 3.33
CA GLN A 160 -18.31 12.37 2.32
C GLN A 160 -18.62 13.70 3.01
N THR A 161 -17.89 14.76 2.69
CA THR A 161 -18.30 16.11 3.10
C THR A 161 -19.56 16.42 2.31
N SER A 162 -20.72 16.36 2.99
CA SER A 162 -21.95 17.00 2.56
C SER A 162 -21.78 18.51 2.51
#